data_AF-A0A935RFQ2-F1
#
_entry.id   AF-A0A935RFQ2-F1
#
_cell.length_a   1.000
_cell.length_b   1.000
_cell.length_c   1.000
_cell.angle_alpha   90.00
_cell.angle_beta   90.00
_cell.angle_gamma   90.00
#
_symmetry.space_group_name_H-M   'P 1'
#
loop_
_entity.id
_entity.type
_entity.pdbx_description
1 polymer ?
#
loop_
_entity_poly.entity_id
_entity_poly.type
_entity_poly.pdbx_seq_one_letter_code
_entity_poly.pdbx_strand_id
1 'polypeptide(L)'
;MRYAMHLAASILMWILFAWYWYLVMQRQISAGSLRAVGLLLLISLAGLLGTLAWVAHNKRLASRNRRQGAPPLVSEVRESDHLGRPLAGADAASLRTAKVVTVSVDDQGRKVLAAAQGVSD
;
A
#
# COMPACT_ATOMS: atom_id res chain seq x y z
N MET A 1 -26.31 6.25 -31.72
CA MET A 1 -26.81 4.86 -31.58
C MET A 1 -26.29 4.14 -30.33
N ARG A 2 -24.98 4.14 -30.03
CA ARG A 2 -24.41 3.48 -28.84
C ARG A 2 -25.12 3.84 -27.51
N TYR A 3 -25.44 5.11 -27.31
CA TYR A 3 -26.15 5.56 -26.09
C TYR A 3 -27.58 4.99 -25.98
N ALA A 4 -28.32 4.95 -27.09
CA ALA A 4 -29.66 4.36 -27.12
C ALA A 4 -29.63 2.85 -26.89
N MET A 5 -28.60 2.14 -27.40
CA MET A 5 -28.41 0.72 -27.13
C MET A 5 -28.10 0.43 -25.67
N HIS A 6 -27.22 1.24 -25.04
CA HIS A 6 -26.95 1.10 -23.60
C HIS A 6 -28.19 1.40 -22.76
N LEU A 7 -28.96 2.43 -23.10
CA LEU A 7 -30.19 2.76 -22.41
C LEU A 7 -31.23 1.64 -22.53
N ALA A 8 -31.43 1.10 -23.73
CA ALA A 8 -32.32 -0.04 -23.97
C ALA A 8 -31.87 -1.28 -23.19
N ALA A 9 -30.57 -1.59 -23.20
CA ALA A 9 -30.01 -2.69 -22.43
C ALA A 9 -30.18 -2.50 -20.92
N SER A 10 -29.97 -1.29 -20.39
CA SER A 10 -30.20 -0.96 -18.98
C SER A 10 -31.67 -1.13 -18.59
N ILE A 11 -32.60 -0.63 -19.41
CA ILE A 11 -34.04 -0.81 -19.16
C ILE A 11 -34.40 -2.30 -19.17
N LEU A 12 -33.91 -3.06 -20.15
CA LEU A 12 -34.15 -4.50 -20.26
C LEU A 12 -33.61 -5.26 -19.04
N MET A 13 -32.40 -4.91 -18.59
CA MET A 13 -31.79 -5.44 -17.37
C MET A 13 -32.64 -5.17 -16.13
N TRP A 14 -33.18 -3.95 -15.98
CA TRP A 14 -34.05 -3.60 -14.87
C TRP A 14 -35.38 -4.35 -14.89
N ILE A 15 -35.99 -4.51 -16.07
CA ILE A 15 -37.20 -5.31 -16.23
C ILE A 15 -36.92 -6.77 -15.86
N LEU A 16 -35.83 -7.34 -16.37
CA LEU A 16 -35.44 -8.72 -16.07
C LEU A 16 -35.18 -8.91 -14.57
N PHE A 17 -34.51 -7.96 -13.94
CA PHE A 17 -34.28 -7.94 -12.50
C PHE A 17 -35.60 -7.93 -11.72
N ALA A 18 -36.52 -7.01 -12.03
CA ALA A 18 -37.82 -6.92 -11.37
C ALA A 18 -38.66 -8.21 -11.55
N TRP A 19 -38.65 -8.77 -12.77
CA TRP A 19 -39.31 -10.03 -13.08
C TRP A 19 -38.76 -11.20 -12.25
N TYR A 20 -37.44 -11.32 -12.19
CA TYR A 20 -36.80 -12.39 -11.41
C TYR A 20 -37.07 -12.22 -9.91
N TRP A 21 -37.08 -10.98 -9.43
CA TRP A 21 -37.42 -10.68 -8.03
C TRP A 21 -38.86 -11.06 -7.68
N TYR A 22 -39.80 -10.80 -8.59
CA TYR A 22 -41.18 -11.24 -8.45
C TYR A 22 -41.28 -12.77 -8.34
N LEU A 23 -40.56 -13.52 -9.19
CA LEU A 23 -40.49 -14.98 -9.12
C LEU A 23 -39.90 -15.47 -7.79
N VAL A 24 -38.85 -14.80 -7.30
CA VAL A 24 -38.25 -15.13 -5.99
C VAL A 24 -39.25 -14.90 -4.86
N MET A 25 -40.02 -13.81 -4.89
CA MET A 25 -41.05 -13.52 -3.87
C MET A 25 -42.19 -14.53 -3.87
N GLN A 26 -42.51 -15.14 -5.01
CA GLN A 26 -43.54 -16.18 -5.09
C GLN A 26 -43.08 -17.56 -4.65
N ARG A 27 -41.76 -17.79 -4.58
CA ARG A 27 -41.23 -19.07 -4.09
C ARG A 27 -41.39 -19.15 -2.57
N GLN A 28 -42.04 -20.20 -2.10
CA GLN A 28 -42.10 -20.50 -0.68
C GLN A 28 -40.70 -20.79 -0.14
N ILE A 29 -40.37 -20.19 1.01
CA ILE A 29 -39.11 -20.44 1.70
C ILE A 29 -39.13 -21.90 2.18
N SER A 30 -38.38 -22.76 1.49
CA SER A 30 -38.25 -24.16 1.87
C SER A 30 -37.24 -24.32 3.00
N ALA A 31 -37.38 -25.41 3.77
CA ALA A 31 -36.38 -25.78 4.78
C ALA A 31 -34.97 -25.95 4.18
N GLY A 32 -34.86 -26.37 2.92
CA GLY A 32 -33.59 -26.44 2.18
C GLY A 32 -32.97 -25.06 1.95
N SER A 33 -33.78 -24.06 1.61
CA SER A 33 -33.31 -22.67 1.41
C SER A 33 -32.78 -22.07 2.71
N LEU A 34 -33.49 -22.30 3.83
CA LEU A 34 -33.06 -21.88 5.16
C LEU A 34 -31.74 -22.55 5.58
N ARG A 35 -31.58 -23.86 5.32
CA ARG A 35 -30.31 -24.56 5.58
C ARG A 35 -29.17 -24.00 4.74
N ALA A 36 -29.40 -23.72 3.46
CA ALA A 36 -28.39 -23.14 2.57
C ALA A 36 -27.95 -21.75 3.06
N VAL A 37 -28.90 -20.88 3.42
CA VAL A 37 -28.60 -19.56 3.99
C VAL A 37 -27.86 -19.68 5.32
N GLY A 38 -28.28 -20.60 6.19
CA GLY A 38 -27.62 -20.86 7.47
C GLY A 38 -26.17 -21.34 7.29
N LEU A 39 -25.92 -22.25 6.35
CA LEU A 39 -24.58 -22.72 6.01
C LEU A 39 -23.72 -21.59 5.44
N LEU A 40 -24.26 -20.78 4.53
CA LEU A 40 -23.55 -19.64 3.97
C LEU A 40 -23.17 -18.63 5.05
N LEU A 41 -24.09 -18.34 5.97
CA LEU A 41 -23.86 -17.45 7.10
C LEU A 41 -22.76 -18.01 8.02
N LEU A 42 -22.80 -19.31 8.33
CA LEU A 42 -21.81 -19.97 9.16
C LEU A 42 -20.42 -19.89 8.54
N ILE A 43 -20.28 -20.20 7.25
CA ILE A 43 -19.01 -20.14 6.51
C ILE A 43 -18.48 -18.70 6.49
N SER A 44 -19.36 -17.74 6.19
CA SER A 44 -19.00 -16.31 6.17
C SER A 44 -18.53 -15.81 7.53
N LEU A 45 -19.22 -16.22 8.60
CA LEU A 45 -18.87 -15.86 9.97
C LEU A 45 -17.55 -16.51 10.39
N ALA A 46 -17.34 -17.79 10.07
CA ALA A 46 -16.08 -18.47 10.34
C ALA A 46 -14.90 -17.80 9.63
N GLY A 47 -15.07 -17.41 8.35
CA GLY A 47 -14.08 -16.66 7.60
C GLY A 47 -13.76 -15.29 8.22
N LEU A 48 -14.80 -14.55 8.64
CA LEU A 48 -14.64 -13.26 9.31
C LEU A 48 -13.86 -13.41 10.63
N LEU A 49 -14.29 -14.34 11.49
CA LEU A 49 -13.65 -14.59 12.77
C LEU A 49 -12.21 -15.07 12.60
N GLY A 50 -11.94 -15.96 11.64
CA GLY A 50 -10.60 -16.40 11.29
C GLY A 50 -9.70 -15.25 10.84
N THR A 51 -10.22 -14.34 10.01
CA THR A 51 -9.50 -13.15 9.56
C THR A 51 -9.19 -12.21 10.73
N LEU A 52 -10.17 -11.94 11.59
CA LEU A 52 -9.97 -11.12 12.78
C LEU A 52 -8.95 -11.74 13.74
N ALA A 53 -9.02 -13.04 13.97
CA ALA A 53 -8.06 -13.77 14.80
C ALA A 53 -6.64 -13.71 14.21
N TRP A 54 -6.50 -13.87 12.90
CA TRP A 54 -5.22 -13.76 12.20
C TRP A 54 -4.64 -12.35 12.28
N VAL A 55 -5.46 -11.31 12.06
CA VAL A 55 -5.04 -9.91 12.22
C VAL A 55 -4.61 -9.64 13.67
N ALA A 56 -5.39 -10.07 14.65
CA ALA A 56 -5.06 -9.90 16.07
C ALA A 56 -3.76 -10.64 16.44
N HIS A 57 -3.55 -11.85 15.90
CA HIS A 57 -2.32 -12.62 16.08
C HIS A 57 -1.11 -11.86 15.52
N ASN A 58 -1.17 -11.40 14.26
CA ASN A 58 -0.07 -10.66 13.63
C ASN A 58 0.23 -9.35 14.34
N LYS A 59 -0.81 -8.62 14.76
CA LYS A 59 -0.64 -7.37 15.49
C LYS A 59 0.04 -7.60 16.85
N ARG A 60 -0.28 -8.70 17.54
CA ARG A 60 0.37 -9.12 18.79
C ARG A 60 1.83 -9.56 18.56
N LEU A 61 2.11 -10.26 17.47
CA LEU A 61 3.47 -10.64 17.10
C LEU A 61 4.30 -9.40 16.76
N ALA A 62 3.75 -8.49 15.96
CA ALA A 62 4.39 -7.24 15.59
C ALA A 62 4.65 -6.36 16.81
N SER A 63 3.72 -6.24 17.77
CA SER A 63 3.94 -5.46 18.98
C SER A 63 5.02 -6.04 19.89
N ARG A 64 5.17 -7.37 19.92
CA ARG A 64 6.26 -8.06 20.62
C ARG A 64 7.60 -7.87 19.90
N ASN A 65 7.61 -7.97 18.58
CA ASN A 65 8.83 -7.85 17.76
C ASN A 65 9.28 -6.40 17.52
N ARG A 66 8.42 -5.40 17.73
CA ARG A 66 8.76 -3.97 17.58
C ARG A 66 9.90 -3.51 18.50
N ARG A 67 10.21 -4.27 19.56
CA ARG A 67 11.35 -4.02 20.46
C ARG A 67 12.67 -4.64 19.98
N GLN A 68 12.65 -5.49 18.96
CA GLN A 68 13.85 -6.10 18.38
C GLN A 68 14.17 -5.41 17.05
N GLY A 69 14.87 -4.29 17.16
CA GLY A 69 15.70 -3.73 16.09
C GLY A 69 14.97 -3.22 14.86
N ALA A 70 14.77 -1.90 14.77
CA ALA A 70 15.10 -1.29 13.49
C ALA A 70 16.51 -1.79 13.11
N PRO A 71 16.73 -2.32 11.90
CA PRO A 71 18.07 -2.69 11.47
C PRO A 71 19.00 -1.53 11.82
N PRO A 72 20.18 -1.77 12.42
CA PRO A 72 21.12 -0.71 12.66
C PRO A 72 21.28 0.06 11.35
N LEU A 73 21.13 1.39 11.41
CA LEU A 73 21.38 2.26 10.26
C LEU A 73 22.74 1.87 9.72
N VAL A 74 22.74 1.12 8.63
CA VAL A 74 23.98 0.73 7.96
C VAL A 74 24.64 2.05 7.62
N SER A 75 25.83 2.26 8.16
CA SER A 75 26.63 3.42 7.83
C SER A 75 26.98 3.29 6.36
N GLU A 76 26.15 3.87 5.49
CA GLU A 76 26.48 4.07 4.09
C GLU A 76 27.53 5.18 4.01
N VAL A 77 28.75 4.90 4.49
CA VAL A 77 29.93 5.67 4.12
C VAL A 77 30.18 5.35 2.66
N ARG A 78 29.50 6.08 1.79
CA ARG A 78 29.66 5.94 0.35
C ARG A 78 30.90 6.73 -0.04
N GLU A 79 32.02 6.03 -0.19
CA GLU A 79 33.31 6.62 -0.59
C GLU A 79 33.33 6.98 -2.09
N SER A 80 32.40 6.44 -2.87
CA SER A 80 32.38 6.55 -4.33
C SER A 80 30.98 6.74 -4.89
N ASP A 81 30.85 7.56 -5.94
CA ASP A 81 29.59 7.70 -6.65
C ASP A 81 29.23 6.45 -7.49
N HIS A 82 28.07 6.48 -8.15
CA HIS A 82 27.61 5.38 -9.02
C HIS A 82 28.49 5.15 -10.25
N LEU A 83 29.40 6.08 -10.57
CA LEU A 83 30.37 6.00 -11.67
C LEU A 83 31.78 5.64 -11.15
N GLY A 84 31.91 5.29 -9.87
CA GLY A 84 33.20 4.94 -9.25
C GLY A 84 34.11 6.14 -8.98
N ARG A 85 33.60 7.38 -9.04
CA ARG A 85 34.41 8.58 -8.76
C ARG A 85 34.50 8.79 -7.25
N PRO A 86 35.68 9.13 -6.71
CA PRO A 86 35.83 9.39 -5.29
C PRO A 86 35.03 10.64 -4.90
N LEU A 87 34.27 10.51 -3.81
CA LEU A 87 33.57 11.63 -3.19
C LEU A 87 34.53 12.31 -2.22
N ALA A 88 34.92 13.55 -2.51
CA ALA A 88 35.67 14.40 -1.59
C ALA A 88 34.68 15.38 -0.92
N GLY A 89 34.85 15.73 0.34
CA GLY A 89 34.01 16.76 0.97
C GLY A 89 33.52 16.43 2.37
N ALA A 90 32.55 17.23 2.82
CA ALA A 90 32.15 17.33 4.23
C ALA A 90 31.62 16.00 4.79
N ASP A 91 31.82 15.81 6.10
CA ASP A 91 31.36 14.62 6.84
C ASP A 91 29.87 14.32 6.56
N ALA A 92 29.54 13.05 6.34
CA ALA A 92 28.20 12.60 5.97
C ALA A 92 27.13 13.05 6.96
N ALA A 93 27.49 13.23 8.24
CA ALA A 93 26.58 13.77 9.25
C ALA A 93 26.19 15.23 8.97
N SER A 94 27.13 16.05 8.48
CA SER A 94 26.88 17.46 8.14
C SER A 94 26.02 17.62 6.89
N LEU A 95 26.17 16.72 5.90
CA LEU A 95 25.35 16.72 4.68
C LEU A 95 23.91 16.29 4.96
N ARG A 96 23.69 15.38 5.91
CA ARG A 96 22.34 14.92 6.29
C ARG A 96 21.50 16.00 6.97
N THR A 97 22.13 16.92 7.66
CA THR A 97 21.46 18.02 8.37
C THR A 97 21.41 19.31 7.55
N ALA A 98 22.13 19.37 6.43
CA ALA A 98 22.14 20.52 5.55
C ALA A 98 20.80 20.67 4.80
N LYS A 99 20.25 21.89 4.78
CA LYS A 99 19.05 22.21 3.98
C LYS A 99 19.33 22.18 2.48
N VAL A 100 20.56 22.50 2.09
CA VAL A 100 21.02 22.55 0.70
C VAL A 100 22.43 21.96 0.65
N VAL A 101 22.67 21.06 -0.30
CA VAL A 101 23.97 20.46 -0.57
C VAL A 101 24.42 20.88 -1.97
N THR A 102 25.58 21.52 -2.05
CA THR A 102 26.21 21.89 -3.32
C THR A 102 27.13 20.77 -3.77
N VAL A 103 27.04 20.45 -5.06
CA VAL A 103 27.84 19.42 -5.72
C VAL A 103 28.69 20.08 -6.79
N SER A 104 30.01 20.05 -6.64
CA SER A 104 30.96 20.55 -7.64
C SER A 104 31.94 19.45 -8.07
N VAL A 105 32.70 19.71 -9.12
CA VAL A 105 33.81 18.86 -9.56
C VAL A 105 35.08 19.68 -9.44
N ASP A 106 36.10 19.16 -8.77
CA ASP A 106 37.39 19.85 -8.63
C ASP A 106 38.27 19.70 -9.89
N ASP A 107 39.39 20.40 -9.90
CA ASP A 107 40.37 20.38 -11.01
C ASP A 107 41.02 19.00 -11.22
N GLN A 108 40.84 18.07 -10.27
CA GLN A 108 41.31 16.68 -10.33
C GLN A 108 40.20 15.72 -10.76
N GLY A 109 39.02 16.23 -11.15
CA GLY A 109 37.87 15.45 -11.60
C GLY A 109 37.10 14.74 -10.48
N ARG A 110 37.37 15.08 -9.21
CA ARG A 110 36.70 14.50 -8.04
C ARG A 110 35.42 15.26 -7.74
N LYS A 111 34.40 14.54 -7.32
CA LYS A 111 33.11 15.13 -6.99
C LYS A 111 33.14 15.62 -5.55
N VAL A 112 32.97 16.93 -5.37
CA VAL A 112 33.01 17.61 -4.07
C VAL A 112 31.60 17.86 -3.55
N LEU A 113 31.29 17.37 -2.36
CA LEU A 113 30.03 17.60 -1.66
C LEU A 113 30.25 18.56 -0.50
N ALA A 114 29.54 19.70 -0.52
CA ALA A 114 29.60 20.68 0.56
C ALA A 114 28.19 21.07 1.00
N ALA A 115 27.96 21.17 2.31
CA ALA A 115 26.78 21.83 2.82
C ALA A 115 26.84 23.30 2.39
N ALA A 116 25.81 23.80 1.69
CA ALA A 116 25.79 25.19 1.30
C ALA A 116 25.68 26.03 2.58
N GLN A 117 26.74 26.77 2.91
CA GLN A 117 26.66 27.80 3.93
C GLN A 117 25.69 28.85 3.39
N GLY A 118 24.57 29.06 4.09
CA GLY A 118 23.55 30.00 3.66
C GLY A 118 24.19 31.33 3.33
N VAL A 119 23.98 31.80 2.10
CA VAL A 119 24.26 33.20 1.76
C VAL A 119 23.33 34.01 2.67
N SER A 120 23.90 34.66 3.68
CA SER A 120 23.20 35.68 4.43
C SER A 120 23.02 36.88 3.51
N ASP A 121 21.77 37.15 3.15
CA ASP A 121 21.34 38.38 2.47
C ASP A 121 21.70 39.64 3.28
#